data_AF-A0A970ZLN4-F1
#
_entry.id   AF-A0A970ZLN4-F1
#
_cell.length_a   1.000
_cell.length_b   1.000
_cell.length_c   1.000
_cell.angle_alpha   90.00
_cell.angle_beta   90.00
_cell.angle_gamma   90.00
#
_symmetry.space_group_name_H-M   'P 1'
#
loop_
_entity.id
_entity.type
_entity.pdbx_description
1 polymer ?
#
loop_
_entity_poly.entity_id
_entity_poly.type
_entity_poly.pdbx_seq_one_letter_code
_entity_poly.pdbx_strand_id
1 'polypeptide(L)'
;EADRRLEMTVSKYEKSAPKLSAWLAANVPEGLTVFTFPSAHRRRLRTTNLLERLNKEIKRRTRVATLFPNEASLLRLVSAVLMEISEE
;
A
#
# COMPACT_ATOMS: atom_id res chain seq x y z
N GLU A 1 -14.32 16.08 -10.95
CA GLU A 1 -13.53 15.38 -12.00
C GLU A 1 -13.10 13.98 -11.55
N ALA A 2 -12.56 13.79 -10.35
CA ALA A 2 -12.19 12.46 -9.86
C ALA A 2 -13.38 11.49 -9.80
N ASP A 3 -14.50 11.91 -9.22
CA ASP A 3 -15.73 11.09 -9.13
C ASP A 3 -16.30 10.77 -10.50
N ARG A 4 -16.37 11.76 -11.39
CA ARG A 4 -16.78 11.57 -12.80
C ARG A 4 -15.95 10.48 -13.49
N ARG A 5 -14.63 10.46 -13.28
CA ARG A 5 -13.75 9.43 -13.86
C ARG A 5 -13.96 8.06 -13.23
N LEU A 6 -14.29 8.01 -11.94
CA LEU A 6 -14.65 6.76 -11.27
C LEU A 6 -15.91 6.18 -11.90
N GLU A 7 -16.97 6.96 -12.04
CA GLU A 7 -18.24 6.53 -12.66
C GLU A 7 -18.04 5.99 -14.08
N MET A 8 -17.28 6.71 -14.92
CA MET A 8 -16.96 6.23 -16.28
C MET A 8 -16.21 4.88 -16.26
N THR A 9 -15.31 4.70 -15.30
CA THR A 9 -14.53 3.47 -15.16
C THR A 9 -15.39 2.31 -14.66
N VAL A 10 -16.27 2.56 -13.69
CA VAL A 10 -17.23 1.59 -13.16
C VAL A 10 -18.14 1.09 -14.29
N SER A 11 -18.73 2.01 -15.07
CA SER A 11 -19.59 1.67 -16.21
C SER A 11 -18.84 0.88 -17.29
N LYS A 12 -17.57 1.23 -17.57
CA LYS A 12 -16.72 0.51 -18.53
C LYS A 12 -16.55 -0.98 -18.17
N TYR A 13 -16.37 -1.29 -16.89
CA TYR A 13 -16.11 -2.66 -16.41
C TYR A 13 -17.35 -3.40 -15.92
N GLU A 14 -18.51 -2.76 -15.93
CA GLU A 14 -19.76 -3.32 -15.39
C GLU A 14 -20.12 -4.68 -16.01
N LYS A 15 -19.96 -4.83 -17.34
CA LYS A 15 -20.27 -6.07 -18.06
C LYS A 15 -19.13 -7.08 -18.07
N SER A 16 -17.90 -6.62 -18.27
CA SER A 16 -16.73 -7.49 -18.44
C SER A 16 -16.14 -7.99 -17.12
N ALA A 17 -16.27 -7.21 -16.04
CA ALA A 17 -15.79 -7.53 -14.71
C ALA A 17 -16.70 -6.95 -13.61
N PRO A 18 -17.92 -7.52 -13.40
CA PRO A 18 -18.91 -6.98 -12.47
C PRO A 18 -18.41 -6.86 -11.03
N LYS A 19 -17.63 -7.85 -10.55
CA LYS A 19 -17.04 -7.83 -9.20
C LYS A 19 -16.05 -6.69 -9.02
N LEU A 20 -15.23 -6.41 -10.04
CA LEU A 20 -14.29 -5.29 -10.01
C LEU A 20 -15.06 -3.97 -10.02
N SER A 21 -16.07 -3.84 -10.87
CA SER A 21 -16.89 -2.64 -10.97
C SER A 21 -17.56 -2.29 -9.62
N ALA A 22 -18.18 -3.29 -8.96
CA ALA A 22 -18.75 -3.13 -7.63
C ALA A 22 -17.71 -2.74 -6.57
N TRP A 23 -16.53 -3.39 -6.60
CA TRP A 23 -15.44 -3.06 -5.68
C TRP A 23 -14.93 -1.63 -5.90
N LEU A 24 -14.76 -1.20 -7.15
CA LEU A 24 -14.31 0.15 -7.50
C LEU A 24 -15.27 1.21 -6.96
N ALA A 25 -16.57 1.02 -7.17
CA ALA A 25 -17.59 1.95 -6.70
C ALA A 25 -17.59 2.10 -5.17
N ALA A 26 -17.38 1.00 -4.44
CA ALA A 26 -17.40 1.01 -2.98
C ALA A 26 -16.08 1.54 -2.35
N ASN A 27 -14.92 1.22 -2.92
CA ASN A 27 -13.62 1.40 -2.22
C ASN A 27 -12.80 2.57 -2.76
N VAL A 28 -12.90 2.89 -4.04
CA VAL A 28 -12.11 3.98 -4.63
C VAL A 28 -12.45 5.35 -4.04
N PRO A 29 -13.71 5.69 -3.69
CA PRO A 29 -14.02 6.99 -3.10
C PRO A 29 -13.17 7.32 -1.87
N GLU A 30 -12.88 6.35 -1.00
CA GLU A 30 -12.00 6.54 0.16
C GLU A 30 -10.59 6.99 -0.25
N GLY A 31 -10.04 6.38 -1.30
CA GLY A 31 -8.73 6.74 -1.86
C GLY A 31 -8.68 8.12 -2.50
N LEU A 32 -9.83 8.64 -2.99
CA LEU A 32 -9.92 9.99 -3.56
C LEU A 32 -9.75 11.09 -2.50
N THR A 33 -9.85 10.76 -1.22
CA THR A 33 -9.56 11.68 -0.10
C THR A 33 -8.18 12.34 -0.23
N VAL A 34 -7.21 11.70 -0.91
CA VAL A 34 -5.90 12.30 -1.18
C VAL A 34 -5.96 13.68 -1.86
N PHE A 35 -7.03 13.96 -2.62
CA PHE A 35 -7.20 15.24 -3.31
C PHE A 35 -7.54 16.41 -2.37
N THR A 36 -7.98 16.14 -1.14
CA THR A 36 -8.22 17.18 -0.12
C THR A 36 -6.93 17.79 0.41
N PHE A 37 -5.81 17.07 0.30
CA PHE A 37 -4.49 17.54 0.73
C PHE A 37 -3.82 18.46 -0.31
N PRO A 38 -2.88 19.32 0.11
CA PRO A 38 -2.04 20.11 -0.80
C PRO A 38 -1.34 19.25 -1.85
N SER A 39 -1.22 19.77 -3.08
CA SER A 39 -0.63 19.06 -4.22
C SER A 39 0.77 18.50 -3.95
N ALA A 40 1.57 19.22 -3.14
CA ALA A 40 2.89 18.80 -2.71
C ALA A 40 2.91 17.45 -1.96
N HIS A 41 1.85 17.13 -1.21
CA HIS A 41 1.77 15.89 -0.41
C HIS A 41 1.15 14.72 -1.17
N ARG A 42 0.33 15.01 -2.18
CA ARG A 42 -0.45 13.97 -2.91
C ARG A 42 0.44 12.90 -3.52
N ARG A 43 1.62 13.26 -4.03
CA ARG A 43 2.55 12.29 -4.64
C ARG A 43 3.00 11.23 -3.63
N ARG A 44 3.30 11.62 -2.39
CA ARG A 44 3.73 10.71 -1.33
C ARG A 44 2.56 9.87 -0.82
N LEU A 45 1.41 10.51 -0.59
CA LEU A 45 0.23 9.87 -0.01
C LEU A 45 -0.45 8.86 -0.96
N ARG A 46 -0.43 9.10 -2.28
CA ARG A 46 -1.10 8.21 -3.26
C ARG A 46 -0.33 6.94 -3.59
N THR A 47 0.92 6.80 -3.13
CA THR A 47 1.79 5.68 -3.52
C THR A 47 2.23 4.87 -2.31
N THR A 48 2.23 3.55 -2.46
CA THR A 48 2.73 2.59 -1.47
C THR A 48 4.19 2.22 -1.69
N ASN A 49 4.88 2.79 -2.69
CA ASN A 49 6.25 2.43 -3.08
C ASN A 49 7.25 2.40 -1.90
N LEU A 50 7.16 3.37 -0.99
CA LEU A 50 8.02 3.42 0.20
C LEU A 50 7.76 2.22 1.13
N LEU A 51 6.48 1.94 1.38
CA LEU A 51 6.06 0.80 2.21
C LEU A 51 6.38 -0.54 1.54
N GLU A 52 6.24 -0.64 0.23
CA GLU A 52 6.59 -1.83 -0.54
C GLU A 52 8.09 -2.09 -0.51
N ARG A 53 8.92 -1.04 -0.66
CA ARG A 53 10.38 -1.14 -0.51
C ARG A 53 10.76 -1.60 0.91
N LEU A 54 10.14 -1.01 1.93
CA LEU A 54 10.36 -1.40 3.33
C LEU A 54 9.99 -2.86 3.58
N ASN A 55 8.80 -3.27 3.17
CA ASN A 55 8.32 -4.65 3.30
C ASN A 55 9.18 -5.65 2.53
N LYS A 56 9.72 -5.25 1.36
CA LYS A 56 10.65 -6.08 0.59
C LYS A 56 11.95 -6.28 1.35
N GLU A 57 12.46 -5.26 2.02
CA GLU A 57 13.69 -5.35 2.80
C GLU A 57 13.51 -6.23 4.04
N ILE A 58 12.41 -6.04 4.77
CA ILE A 58 12.03 -6.91 5.89
C ILE A 58 11.96 -8.37 5.43
N LYS A 59 11.23 -8.66 4.35
CA LYS A 59 11.13 -10.01 3.77
C LYS A 59 12.49 -10.57 3.35
N ARG A 60 13.38 -9.74 2.80
CA ARG A 60 14.73 -10.17 2.40
C ARG A 60 15.55 -10.62 3.60
N ARG A 61 15.56 -9.82 4.67
CA ARG A 61 16.35 -10.06 5.90
C ARG A 61 15.80 -11.22 6.71
N THR A 62 14.48 -11.37 6.79
CA THR A 62 13.86 -12.50 7.49
C THR A 62 13.98 -13.81 6.72
N ARG A 63 14.07 -13.81 5.39
CA ARG A 63 14.18 -15.04 4.57
C ARG A 63 15.39 -15.90 4.92
N VAL A 64 16.48 -15.31 5.41
CA VAL A 64 17.68 -16.07 5.83
C VAL A 64 17.40 -16.90 7.08
N ALA A 65 16.51 -16.44 7.95
CA ALA A 65 16.04 -17.16 9.12
C ALA A 65 14.72 -17.88 8.77
N THR A 66 14.84 -19.10 8.22
CA THR A 66 13.68 -19.94 7.80
C THR A 66 12.66 -20.16 8.93
N LEU A 67 13.12 -20.18 10.19
CA LEU A 67 12.28 -20.31 11.38
C LEU A 67 12.81 -19.40 12.48
N PHE A 68 11.90 -18.79 13.24
CA PHE A 68 12.23 -18.06 14.46
C PHE A 68 11.81 -18.88 15.69
N PRO A 69 12.64 -18.92 16.75
CA PRO A 69 12.34 -19.70 17.96
C PRO A 69 11.19 -19.11 18.79
N ASN A 70 10.89 -17.82 18.62
CA ASN A 70 9.76 -17.11 19.24
C ASN A 70 9.52 -15.76 18.54
N GLU A 71 8.39 -15.14 18.82
CA GLU A 71 8.00 -13.83 18.27
C GLU A 71 8.99 -12.72 18.64
N ALA A 72 9.51 -12.73 19.87
CA ALA A 72 10.49 -11.74 20.33
C ALA A 72 11.78 -11.76 19.49
N SER A 73 12.17 -12.92 18.96
CA SER A 73 13.34 -13.06 18.10
C SER A 73 13.13 -12.49 16.71
N LEU A 74 11.93 -12.67 16.15
CA LEU A 74 11.54 -12.01 14.90
C LEU A 74 11.49 -10.49 15.09
N LEU A 75 10.85 -10.03 16.17
CA LEU A 75 10.71 -8.61 16.48
C LEU A 75 12.08 -7.93 16.58
N ARG A 76 13.05 -8.54 17.28
CA ARG A 76 14.42 -8.01 17.38
C ARG A 76 15.06 -7.79 16.00
N LEU A 77 14.95 -8.77 15.10
CA LEU A 77 15.52 -8.65 13.76
C LEU A 77 14.83 -7.55 12.94
N VAL A 78 13.50 -7.53 12.94
CA VAL A 78 12.73 -6.53 12.19
C VAL A 78 13.00 -5.13 12.72
N SER A 79 13.00 -4.93 14.03
CA SER A 79 13.32 -3.64 14.65
C SER A 79 14.74 -3.19 14.31
N ALA A 80 15.73 -4.08 14.36
CA ALA A 80 17.10 -3.74 13.96
C ALA A 80 17.19 -3.30 12.49
N VAL A 81 16.49 -3.99 11.58
CA VAL A 81 16.41 -3.61 10.16
C VAL A 81 15.73 -2.24 9.99
N LEU A 82 14.67 -1.97 10.73
CA LEU A 82 13.98 -0.68 10.68
C LEU A 82 14.86 0.46 11.22
N MET A 83 15.66 0.21 12.26
CA MET A 83 16.64 1.17 12.79
C MET A 83 17.73 1.47 11.75
N GLU A 84 18.33 0.43 11.15
CA GLU A 84 19.34 0.57 10.09
C GLU A 84 18.83 1.45 8.94
N ILE A 85 17.60 1.20 8.44
CA ILE A 85 16.98 1.98 7.36
C ILE A 85 16.65 3.42 7.78
N SER A 86 16.38 3.66 9.07
CA SER A 86 16.05 4.99 9.57
C SER A 86 17.29 5.86 9.81
N GLU A 87 18.45 5.24 10.05
CA GLU A 87 19.74 5.90 10.27
C GLU A 87 20.45 6.22 8.95
N GLU A 88 20.14 5.48 7.88
CA GLU A 88 20.54 5.76 6.48
C GLU A 88 19.69 6.85 5.81
#